data_AF-A0A847IZL2-F1
#
_entry.id   AF-A0A847IZL2-F1
#
_cell.length_a   1.000
_cell.length_b   1.000
_cell.length_c   1.000
_cell.angle_alpha   90.00
_cell.angle_beta   90.00
_cell.angle_gamma   90.00
#
_symmetry.space_group_name_H-M   'P 1'
#
loop_
_entity.id
_entity.type
_entity.pdbx_description
1 polymer ?
#
loop_
_entity_poly.entity_id
_entity_poly.type
_entity_poly.pdbx_seq_one_letter_code
_entity_poly.pdbx_strand_id
1 'polypeptide(L)'
;LNGKCRQVTVTLETSSAQSQRTAKNLLAQKVDKKLDDERKSLEAVNNATVSQVFEVYWDIRKQEISPSSVYREKGQFNSFLNDFEFGNKKIKSVSSIELQKFVNFFDKPTTR
;
A
#
# COMPACT_ATOMS: atom_id res chain seq x y z
N LEU A 1 -13.06 4.47 -1.49
CA LEU A 1 -13.52 4.93 -0.15
C LEU A 1 -14.47 3.85 0.38
N ASN A 2 -13.97 2.93 1.22
CA ASN A 2 -14.82 1.95 1.91
C ASN A 2 -15.81 2.73 2.76
N GLY A 3 -17.12 2.61 2.50
CA GLY A 3 -18.22 3.44 3.04
C GLY A 3 -18.47 3.35 4.56
N LYS A 4 -17.43 3.22 5.37
CA LYS A 4 -17.48 3.37 6.83
C LYS A 4 -17.53 4.84 7.19
N CYS A 5 -18.64 5.28 7.76
CA CYS A 5 -18.76 6.61 8.35
C CYS A 5 -17.88 6.69 9.61
N ARG A 6 -17.07 7.75 9.74
CA ARG A 6 -16.20 7.99 10.90
C ARG A 6 -16.63 9.27 11.59
N GLN A 7 -16.82 9.22 12.91
CA GLN A 7 -17.26 10.37 13.71
C GLN A 7 -16.06 11.08 14.35
N VAL A 8 -16.09 12.42 14.34
CA VAL A 8 -15.12 13.26 15.05
C VAL A 8 -15.85 14.06 16.11
N THR A 9 -15.32 14.10 17.33
CA THR A 9 -15.88 14.85 18.45
C THR A 9 -14.87 15.85 19.02
N VAL A 10 -15.40 16.90 19.65
CA VAL A 10 -14.65 17.91 20.41
C VAL A 10 -15.44 18.19 21.68
N THR A 11 -14.78 18.14 22.83
CA THR A 11 -15.37 18.52 24.11
C THR A 11 -15.39 20.04 24.23
N LEU A 12 -16.51 20.59 24.68
CA LEU A 12 -16.69 22.01 24.91
C LEU A 12 -16.78 22.28 26.42
N GLU A 13 -16.06 23.29 26.88
CA GLU A 13 -16.12 23.74 28.28
C GLU A 13 -17.44 24.49 28.59
N THR A 14 -18.02 25.16 27.60
CA THR A 14 -19.26 25.94 27.76
C THR A 14 -20.15 25.90 26.51
N SER A 15 -21.46 26.03 26.69
CA SER A 15 -22.46 26.05 25.59
C SER A 15 -22.60 27.43 24.90
N SER A 16 -21.61 28.31 25.03
CA SER A 16 -21.69 29.65 24.44
C SER A 16 -21.65 29.61 22.91
N ALA A 17 -22.28 30.58 22.24
CA ALA A 17 -22.24 30.69 20.78
C ALA A 17 -20.80 30.80 20.23
N GLN A 18 -19.91 31.43 20.99
CA GLN A 18 -18.50 31.55 20.64
C GLN A 18 -17.77 30.21 20.79
N SER A 19 -18.02 29.47 21.87
CA SER A 19 -17.50 28.11 22.08
C SER A 19 -17.96 27.16 20.96
N GLN A 20 -19.24 27.21 20.58
CA GLN A 20 -19.79 26.41 19.48
C GLN A 20 -19.15 26.76 18.12
N ARG A 21 -18.91 28.05 17.85
CA ARG A 21 -18.23 28.49 16.61
C ARG A 21 -16.78 28.00 16.56
N THR A 22 -16.07 28.06 17.68
CA THR A 22 -14.71 27.52 17.81
C THR A 22 -14.69 26.00 17.63
N ALA A 23 -15.64 25.26 18.22
CA ALA A 23 -15.76 23.82 18.01
C ALA A 23 -16.02 23.46 16.53
N LYS A 24 -16.88 24.19 15.83
CA LYS A 24 -17.12 23.96 14.39
C LYS A 24 -15.83 24.11 13.58
N ASN A 25 -15.04 25.14 13.85
CA ASN A 25 -13.76 25.36 13.17
C ASN A 25 -12.75 24.24 13.50
N LEU A 26 -12.66 23.82 14.76
CA LEU A 26 -11.79 22.71 15.18
C LEU A 26 -12.21 21.38 14.54
N LEU A 27 -13.51 21.11 14.45
CA LEU A 27 -14.02 19.91 13.78
C LEU A 27 -13.66 19.92 12.29
N ALA A 28 -13.86 21.05 11.60
CA ALA A 28 -13.47 21.20 10.19
C ALA A 28 -11.96 20.94 10.00
N GLN A 29 -11.11 21.57 10.81
CA GLN A 29 -9.66 21.35 10.76
C GLN A 29 -9.26 19.89 11.02
N LYS A 30 -9.90 19.22 11.98
CA LYS A 30 -9.64 17.79 12.26
C LYS A 30 -10.04 16.91 11.08
N VAL A 31 -11.16 17.21 10.42
CA VAL A 31 -11.62 16.47 9.24
C VAL A 31 -10.65 16.68 8.08
N ASP A 32 -10.30 17.93 7.76
CA ASP A 32 -9.38 18.24 6.66
C ASP A 32 -8.01 17.60 6.86
N LYS A 33 -7.47 17.67 8.08
CA LYS A 33 -6.20 17.01 8.41
C LYS A 33 -6.28 15.50 8.21
N LYS A 34 -7.36 14.86 8.66
CA LYS A 34 -7.55 13.41 8.47
C LYS A 34 -7.66 13.01 7.00
N LEU A 35 -8.36 13.81 6.20
CA LEU A 35 -8.47 13.57 4.76
C LEU A 35 -7.11 13.75 4.06
N ASP A 36 -6.33 14.74 4.46
CA ASP A 36 -4.99 14.98 3.92
C ASP A 36 -4.01 13.87 4.31
N ASP A 37 -4.02 13.42 5.57
CA ASP A 37 -3.23 12.28 6.05
C ASP A 37 -3.57 10.99 5.27
N GLU A 38 -4.86 10.74 4.98
CA GLU A 38 -5.30 9.59 4.19
C GLU A 38 -4.84 9.68 2.73
N ARG A 39 -4.93 10.86 2.12
CA ARG A 39 -4.41 11.10 0.76
C ARG A 39 -2.90 10.86 0.70
N LYS A 40 -2.15 11.44 1.63
CA LYS A 40 -0.69 11.25 1.74
C LYS A 40 -0.31 9.78 1.95
N SER A 41 -1.05 9.06 2.79
CA SER A 41 -0.84 7.62 3.00
C SER A 41 -1.10 6.82 1.73
N LEU A 42 -2.18 7.13 1.00
CA LEU A 42 -2.50 6.47 -0.27
C LEU A 42 -1.47 6.80 -1.36
N GLU A 43 -1.00 8.04 -1.41
CA GLU A 43 0.07 8.47 -2.32
C GLU A 43 1.40 7.80 -2.00
N ALA A 44 1.74 7.64 -0.72
CA ALA A 44 2.93 6.92 -0.30
C ALA A 44 2.90 5.46 -0.77
N VAL A 45 1.77 4.77 -0.62
CA VAL A 45 1.60 3.39 -1.11
C VAL A 45 1.65 3.34 -2.65
N ASN A 46 0.99 4.28 -3.33
CA ASN A 46 0.97 4.31 -4.80
C ASN A 46 2.34 4.64 -5.41
N ASN A 47 3.15 5.43 -4.70
CA ASN A 47 4.50 5.77 -5.11
C ASN A 47 5.55 4.76 -4.67
N ALA A 48 5.20 3.82 -3.79
CA ALA A 48 6.09 2.75 -3.39
C ALA A 48 6.44 1.87 -4.60
N THR A 49 7.70 1.45 -4.63
CA THR A 49 8.21 0.53 -5.63
C THR A 49 7.81 -0.92 -5.29
N VAL A 50 7.77 -1.78 -6.30
CA VAL A 50 7.50 -3.21 -6.09
C VAL A 50 8.54 -3.83 -5.17
N SER A 51 9.83 -3.45 -5.28
CA SER A 51 10.88 -3.92 -4.36
C SER A 51 10.61 -3.54 -2.91
N GLN A 52 10.17 -2.30 -2.65
CA GLN A 52 9.86 -1.87 -1.28
C GLN A 52 8.72 -2.67 -0.66
N VAL A 53 7.67 -2.95 -1.43
CA VAL A 53 6.55 -3.76 -0.94
C VAL A 53 6.92 -5.23 -0.85
N PHE A 54 7.79 -5.72 -1.74
CA PHE A 54 8.34 -7.07 -1.65
C PHE A 54 9.12 -7.29 -0.36
N GLU A 55 9.94 -6.33 0.09
CA GLU A 55 10.69 -6.49 1.36
C GLU A 55 9.74 -6.61 2.57
N VAL A 56 8.67 -5.80 2.62
CA VAL A 56 7.65 -5.92 3.69
C VAL A 56 6.96 -7.28 3.65
N TYR A 57 6.58 -7.74 2.46
CA TYR A 57 6.01 -9.07 2.28
C TYR A 57 7.00 -10.17 2.70
N TRP A 58 8.26 -10.04 2.30
CA TRP A 58 9.30 -11.02 2.55
C TRP A 58 9.62 -11.14 4.05
N ASP A 59 9.59 -10.03 4.78
CA ASP A 59 9.78 -10.00 6.22
C ASP A 59 8.72 -10.79 6.99
N ILE A 60 7.50 -10.85 6.47
CA ILE A 60 6.42 -11.67 7.02
C ILE A 60 6.61 -13.12 6.55
N ARG A 61 6.80 -13.32 5.24
CA ARG A 61 6.88 -14.65 4.62
C ARG A 61 8.03 -15.49 5.17
N LYS A 62 9.20 -14.88 5.43
CA LYS A 62 10.37 -15.58 5.98
C LYS A 62 10.12 -16.21 7.36
N GLN A 63 9.14 -15.69 8.11
CA GLN A 63 8.77 -16.23 9.44
C GLN A 63 7.82 -17.43 9.33
N GLU A 64 7.09 -17.54 8.22
CA GLU A 64 6.11 -18.61 7.99
C GLU A 64 6.74 -19.87 7.39
N ILE A 65 7.87 -19.73 6.69
CA ILE A 65 8.49 -20.81 5.92
C ILE A 65 9.69 -21.42 6.65
N SER A 66 9.98 -22.67 6.30
CA SER A 66 11.16 -23.36 6.83
C SER A 66 12.46 -22.66 6.40
N PRO A 67 13.48 -22.52 7.28
CA PRO A 67 14.76 -21.90 6.96
C PRO A 67 15.45 -22.47 5.71
N SER A 68 15.28 -23.78 5.45
CA SER A 68 15.86 -24.44 4.28
C SER A 68 15.22 -24.02 2.95
N SER A 69 14.00 -23.47 2.99
CA SER A 69 13.25 -23.02 1.80
C SER A 69 13.43 -21.53 1.51
N VAL A 70 13.86 -20.74 2.50
CA VAL A 70 14.01 -19.27 2.41
C VAL A 70 14.84 -18.85 1.21
N TYR A 71 16.02 -19.45 1.03
CA TYR A 71 16.92 -19.07 -0.07
C TYR A 71 16.30 -19.36 -1.44
N ARG A 72 15.70 -20.54 -1.60
CA ARG A 72 15.11 -20.99 -2.86
C ARG A 72 13.88 -20.15 -3.23
N GLU A 73 13.00 -19.90 -2.27
CA GLU A 73 11.81 -19.10 -2.48
C GLU A 73 12.16 -17.64 -2.78
N LYS A 74 13.13 -17.04 -2.07
CA LYS A 74 13.62 -15.68 -2.39
C LYS A 74 14.18 -15.61 -3.80
N GLY A 75 14.94 -16.63 -4.20
CA GLY A 75 15.53 -16.73 -5.54
C GLY A 75 14.49 -16.75 -6.66
N GLN A 76 13.31 -17.33 -6.44
CA GLN A 76 12.22 -17.32 -7.44
C GLN A 76 11.68 -15.91 -7.71
N PHE A 77 11.65 -15.05 -6.69
CA PHE A 77 11.25 -13.65 -6.85
C PHE A 77 12.31 -12.80 -7.53
N ASN A 78 13.58 -13.23 -7.51
CA ASN A 78 14.68 -12.49 -8.12
C ASN A 78 14.44 -12.27 -9.62
N SER A 79 13.93 -13.27 -10.33
CA SER A 79 13.60 -13.11 -11.76
C SER A 79 12.46 -12.12 -11.97
N PHE A 80 11.43 -12.15 -11.14
CA PHE A 80 10.35 -11.17 -11.25
C PHE A 80 10.84 -9.74 -10.99
N LEU A 81 11.64 -9.55 -9.94
CA LEU A 81 12.09 -8.22 -9.54
C LEU A 81 13.18 -7.65 -10.47
N ASN A 82 14.14 -8.48 -10.87
CA ASN A 82 15.32 -8.05 -11.62
C ASN A 82 15.22 -8.37 -13.11
N ASP A 83 14.98 -9.62 -13.50
CA ASP A 83 15.01 -10.04 -14.92
C ASP A 83 13.87 -9.40 -15.74
N PHE A 84 12.72 -9.16 -15.11
CA PHE A 84 11.58 -8.47 -15.71
C PHE A 84 11.45 -6.99 -15.30
N GLU A 85 12.44 -6.48 -14.58
CA GLU A 85 12.56 -5.08 -14.13
C GLU A 85 11.33 -4.54 -13.37
N PHE A 86 10.55 -5.41 -12.71
CA PHE A 86 9.42 -4.96 -11.91
C PHE A 86 9.86 -4.26 -10.63
N GLY A 87 11.03 -4.59 -10.09
CA GLY A 87 11.49 -4.12 -8.77
C GLY A 87 11.51 -2.59 -8.63
N ASN A 88 12.02 -1.88 -9.65
CA ASN A 88 12.11 -0.42 -9.66
C ASN A 88 10.81 0.28 -10.06
N LYS A 89 9.81 -0.46 -10.54
CA LYS A 89 8.53 0.13 -10.94
C LYS A 89 7.71 0.49 -9.73
N LYS A 90 6.96 1.59 -9.84
CA LYS A 90 5.93 1.93 -8.86
C LYS A 90 4.78 0.97 -8.99
N ILE A 91 4.17 0.56 -7.89
CA ILE A 91 3.03 -0.39 -7.92
C ILE A 91 1.90 0.13 -8.80
N LYS A 92 1.58 1.43 -8.70
CA LYS A 92 0.54 2.06 -9.51
C LYS A 92 0.83 2.02 -11.01
N SER A 93 2.09 1.90 -11.40
CA SER A 93 2.50 1.86 -12.82
C SER A 93 2.52 0.46 -13.41
N VAL A 94 2.41 -0.59 -12.59
CA VAL A 94 2.39 -1.98 -13.07
C VAL A 94 1.07 -2.24 -13.77
N SER A 95 1.12 -2.51 -15.07
CA SER A 95 -0.07 -2.80 -15.87
C SER A 95 -0.40 -4.29 -15.88
N SER A 96 -1.69 -4.62 -16.04
CA SER A 96 -2.13 -6.01 -16.19
C SER A 96 -1.52 -6.68 -17.44
N ILE A 97 -1.24 -5.93 -18.49
CA ILE A 97 -0.63 -6.46 -19.73
C ILE A 97 0.81 -6.93 -19.45
N GLU A 98 1.58 -6.19 -18.66
CA GLU A 98 2.94 -6.60 -18.28
C GLU A 98 2.95 -7.85 -17.41
N LEU A 99 2.01 -7.94 -16.46
CA LEU A 99 1.85 -9.14 -15.63
C LEU A 99 1.44 -10.35 -16.48
N GLN A 100 0.54 -10.17 -17.45
CA GLN A 100 0.17 -11.22 -18.39
C GLN A 100 1.36 -11.69 -19.24
N LYS A 101 2.20 -10.76 -19.72
CA LYS A 101 3.44 -11.12 -20.45
C LYS A 101 4.38 -11.94 -19.59
N PHE A 102 4.54 -11.57 -18.31
CA PHE A 102 5.33 -12.34 -17.35
C PHE A 102 4.79 -13.76 -17.19
N VAL A 103 3.50 -13.92 -16.92
CA VAL A 103 2.88 -15.24 -16.75
C VAL A 103 3.01 -16.07 -18.03
N ASN A 104 2.69 -15.49 -19.19
CA ASN A 104 2.76 -16.16 -20.49
C ASN A 104 4.19 -16.57 -20.88
N PHE A 105 5.23 -15.93 -20.33
CA PHE A 105 6.61 -16.35 -20.55
C PHE A 105 6.88 -17.73 -19.95
N PHE A 106 6.35 -17.98 -18.75
CA PHE A 106 6.51 -19.26 -18.05
C PHE A 106 5.50 -20.33 -18.49
N ASP A 107 4.38 -19.93 -19.10
CA ASP A 107 3.31 -20.83 -19.53
C ASP A 107 3.52 -21.43 -20.93
N LYS A 108 4.60 -21.05 -21.64
CA LYS A 108 4.91 -21.69 -22.93
C LYS A 108 5.25 -23.16 -22.70
N PRO A 109 4.60 -24.12 -23.38
CA PRO A 109 5.01 -25.51 -23.32
C PRO A 109 6.43 -25.58 -23.89
N THR A 110 7.38 -25.97 -23.06
CA THR A 110 8.71 -26.38 -23.52
C THR A 110 8.47 -27.48 -24.54
N THR A 111 8.58 -27.16 -25.82
CA THR A 111 8.47 -28.16 -26.89
C THR A 111 9.63 -29.12 -26.66
N ARG A 112 9.29 -30.31 -26.17
CA ARG A 112 10.24 -31.40 -25.91
C ARG A 112 9.99 -32.48 -26.95
#